data_AF-A0A8T4PJ16-F1
#
_entry.id   AF-A0A8T4PJ16-F1
#
_cell.length_a   1.000
_cell.length_b   1.000
_cell.length_c   1.000
_cell.angle_alpha   90.00
_cell.angle_beta   90.00
_cell.angle_gamma   90.00
#
_symmetry.space_group_name_H-M   'P 1'
#
loop_
_entity.id
_entity.type
_entity.pdbx_description
1 polymer ?
#
loop_
_entity_poly.entity_id
_entity_poly.type
_entity_poly.pdbx_seq_one_letter_code
_entity_poly.pdbx_strand_id
1 'polypeptide(L)'
;MKKISAIFVLMIFILSLFPAVMAQERELDDKAVAAQDSNTDDSEDAKTALDNSNDEEVKSAEDADKERLKAAQELNKERLRSIKEAEKADLRTAKDAIIARERFAKLEADRLKKLEKMNEERLEKLSNLKEEQIDRLTEVKAERLRKMAGLSEEQLKKIADLDARQIEKLSNLDRARLEEFSKLSHEELKQRLEKVEIKKLDAKLIFKKRIVAEQKVKQAEDNFEEAEEKLHEAKEKLEERRKLLLEAQSEGDEEAVIEHAKQGLLRAADAIISHLEKVKGKVQESEHLTEEEAAEMVADIDAKIKEIRDAKTQVENAKTKEEVREAAKKINAAWKRIKTKTEIHARKLVNERVRSIIRNSEQLEKKLDRILAEMDEKGIEVEGIDEKVKEFSSKIAEARGKLKEAEEKFLAAKETGVKEDREKLLDEAKSLAKEAHEALKDAHDILRDIVKEIKAADNTVDFEEEDEELVEVEEEETEEKEQVKVEIEGSLTEQQQSLVDSLVNSLQETKTNAEIELEAEIEDGEAKVDKKVEGTLSAEQESFVTQLEEGLSATEDKVKIKIETEFEGGDGESEEEDEEEDDDEE
;
A
#
# COMPACT_ATOMS: atom_id res chain seq x y z
N MET A 1 8.38 11.86 13.12
CA MET A 1 7.83 13.06 13.82
C MET A 1 8.28 13.24 15.28
N LYS A 2 7.80 12.47 16.27
CA LYS A 2 8.07 12.71 17.73
C LYS A 2 9.53 13.04 18.09
N LYS A 3 10.51 12.46 17.39
CA LYS A 3 11.97 12.71 17.58
C LYS A 3 12.39 14.18 17.38
N ILE A 4 11.70 14.97 16.54
CA ILE A 4 12.10 16.35 16.19
C ILE A 4 11.24 17.42 16.88
N SER A 5 9.95 17.15 17.13
CA SER A 5 9.10 18.07 17.91
C SER A 5 9.69 18.35 19.29
N ALA A 6 10.33 17.37 19.92
CA ALA A 6 11.04 17.54 21.19
C ALA A 6 12.15 18.60 21.10
N ILE A 7 12.98 18.56 20.04
CA ILE A 7 14.05 19.54 19.78
C ILE A 7 13.46 20.92 19.39
N PHE A 8 12.40 20.92 18.58
CA PHE A 8 11.72 22.13 18.12
C PHE A 8 11.12 22.95 19.27
N VAL A 9 10.59 22.30 20.32
CA VAL A 9 10.15 22.97 21.54
C VAL A 9 11.31 23.69 22.25
N LEU A 10 12.57 23.26 22.12
CA LEU A 10 13.72 24.02 22.66
C LEU A 10 13.94 25.32 21.87
N MET A 11 13.82 25.32 20.54
CA MET A 11 13.95 26.54 19.72
C MET A 11 12.78 27.52 19.93
N ILE A 12 11.54 27.01 20.02
CA ILE A 12 10.38 27.83 20.34
C ILE A 12 10.54 28.45 21.74
N PHE A 13 11.04 27.69 22.71
CA PHE A 13 11.29 28.16 24.06
C PHE A 13 12.37 29.27 24.09
N ILE A 14 13.51 29.09 23.40
CA ILE A 14 14.53 30.15 23.23
C ILE A 14 13.92 31.41 22.57
N LEU A 15 12.93 31.27 21.70
CA LEU A 15 12.21 32.40 21.10
C LEU A 15 11.15 33.03 22.02
N SER A 16 10.57 32.29 22.97
CA SER A 16 9.56 32.76 23.94
C SER A 16 10.12 33.19 25.31
N LEU A 17 11.42 32.97 25.58
CA LEU A 17 12.08 33.33 26.84
C LEU A 17 12.43 34.83 27.00
N PHE A 18 11.73 35.71 26.26
CA PHE A 18 11.61 37.13 26.59
C PHE A 18 10.17 37.36 27.10
N PRO A 19 9.96 37.97 28.28
CA PRO A 19 9.32 37.23 29.38
C PRO A 19 7.83 37.47 29.63
N ALA A 20 7.13 36.44 30.17
CA ALA A 20 5.83 36.54 30.84
C ALA A 20 5.53 35.38 31.85
N VAL A 21 6.39 35.21 32.88
CA VAL A 21 6.04 34.90 34.30
C VAL A 21 5.16 33.68 34.71
N MET A 22 5.79 32.70 35.41
CA MET A 22 5.29 31.76 36.48
C MET A 22 4.16 30.74 36.16
N ALA A 23 4.01 29.57 36.80
CA ALA A 23 4.72 28.80 37.87
C ALA A 23 4.54 27.27 37.58
N GLN A 24 5.47 26.31 37.81
CA GLN A 24 6.22 25.86 39.00
C GLN A 24 5.39 24.91 39.93
N GLU A 25 5.39 23.58 39.69
CA GLU A 25 6.13 22.48 40.40
C GLU A 25 5.31 21.78 41.52
N ARG A 26 5.58 20.55 42.05
CA ARG A 26 6.61 19.48 41.81
C ARG A 26 6.13 18.10 42.32
N GLU A 27 6.83 17.02 41.92
CA GLU A 27 7.17 15.71 42.59
C GLU A 27 6.11 14.97 43.49
N LEU A 28 5.90 13.64 43.40
CA LEU A 28 6.76 12.49 43.84
C LEU A 28 7.04 12.51 45.37
N ASP A 29 7.07 11.39 46.12
CA ASP A 29 7.59 10.07 45.75
C ASP A 29 7.17 8.89 46.68
N ASP A 30 7.32 7.65 46.17
CA ASP A 30 7.78 6.37 46.79
C ASP A 30 7.13 5.59 47.98
N LYS A 31 7.34 4.25 47.92
CA LYS A 31 7.39 3.17 48.97
C LYS A 31 6.16 2.81 49.85
N ALA A 32 6.00 1.58 50.40
CA ALA A 32 6.48 0.20 50.09
C ALA A 32 5.88 -0.83 51.11
N VAL A 33 6.23 -2.14 50.98
CA VAL A 33 6.10 -3.24 52.01
C VAL A 33 4.66 -3.75 52.26
N ALA A 34 4.32 -5.04 52.52
CA ALA A 34 4.82 -6.41 52.22
C ALA A 34 3.67 -7.40 52.67
N ALA A 35 3.74 -8.69 53.06
CA ALA A 35 4.79 -9.72 53.28
C ALA A 35 4.12 -11.12 53.39
N GLN A 36 4.91 -12.22 53.38
CA GLN A 36 4.58 -13.58 53.90
C GLN A 36 3.45 -14.36 53.16
N ASP A 37 3.28 -15.70 53.24
CA ASP A 37 4.04 -16.87 53.76
C ASP A 37 3.53 -18.12 52.94
N SER A 38 4.05 -19.36 52.92
CA SER A 38 4.93 -20.12 53.82
C SER A 38 5.37 -21.46 53.17
N ASN A 39 6.43 -22.09 53.72
CA ASN A 39 6.66 -23.53 54.02
C ASN A 39 5.85 -24.66 53.31
N THR A 40 6.40 -25.87 53.05
CA THR A 40 7.69 -26.48 53.46
C THR A 40 8.10 -27.65 52.56
N ASP A 41 9.38 -27.99 52.68
CA ASP A 41 10.06 -29.30 52.60
C ASP A 41 9.22 -30.52 53.12
N ASP A 42 9.63 -31.79 52.98
CA ASP A 42 11.00 -32.32 52.83
C ASP A 42 11.08 -33.72 52.16
N SER A 43 12.33 -34.15 52.01
CA SER A 43 12.95 -35.45 51.68
C SER A 43 12.56 -36.63 52.61
N GLU A 44 13.06 -37.88 52.54
CA GLU A 44 14.05 -38.56 51.65
C GLU A 44 13.86 -40.11 51.65
N ASP A 45 14.75 -40.80 50.93
CA ASP A 45 15.09 -42.23 50.86
C ASP A 45 14.69 -43.17 52.03
N ALA A 46 14.20 -44.37 51.69
CA ALA A 46 14.29 -45.57 52.54
C ALA A 46 14.44 -46.86 51.71
N LYS A 47 15.68 -47.36 51.58
CA LYS A 47 15.99 -48.67 50.98
C LYS A 47 15.87 -49.78 52.03
N THR A 48 15.30 -50.95 51.67
CA THR A 48 16.01 -52.25 51.72
C THR A 48 15.21 -53.43 51.16
N ALA A 49 15.79 -54.08 50.13
CA ALA A 49 15.96 -55.52 49.94
C ALA A 49 14.75 -56.50 49.82
N LEU A 50 15.02 -57.57 49.05
CA LEU A 50 14.14 -58.67 48.63
C LEU A 50 13.08 -58.25 47.56
N ASP A 51 12.83 -59.00 46.49
CA ASP A 51 13.34 -60.33 46.10
C ASP A 51 13.95 -60.32 44.68
N ASN A 52 14.85 -61.25 44.37
CA ASN A 52 15.78 -61.15 43.24
C ASN A 52 15.63 -62.31 42.22
N SER A 53 14.52 -62.34 41.49
CA SER A 53 14.22 -63.40 40.50
C SER A 53 13.39 -63.02 39.27
N ASN A 54 12.85 -61.79 39.16
CA ASN A 54 11.96 -61.40 38.04
C ASN A 54 12.59 -60.44 37.01
N ASP A 55 13.76 -59.85 37.28
CA ASP A 55 14.26 -58.67 36.56
C ASP A 55 14.65 -58.93 35.09
N GLU A 56 14.99 -60.17 34.74
CA GLU A 56 15.27 -60.58 33.35
C GLU A 56 13.99 -60.89 32.56
N GLU A 57 12.96 -61.49 33.18
CA GLU A 57 11.65 -61.69 32.53
C GLU A 57 10.93 -60.35 32.32
N VAL A 58 11.01 -59.42 33.27
CA VAL A 58 10.42 -58.08 33.13
C VAL A 58 11.09 -57.30 31.99
N LYS A 59 12.43 -57.28 31.90
CA LYS A 59 13.12 -56.60 30.78
C LYS A 59 12.88 -57.29 29.44
N SER A 60 12.85 -58.63 29.42
CA SER A 60 12.47 -59.40 28.23
C SER A 60 11.04 -59.08 27.77
N ALA A 61 10.10 -58.89 28.70
CA ALA A 61 8.73 -58.47 28.41
C ALA A 61 8.67 -57.00 27.93
N GLU A 62 9.38 -56.07 28.58
CA GLU A 62 9.44 -54.66 28.16
C GLU A 62 10.03 -54.50 26.76
N ASP A 63 11.14 -55.17 26.44
CA ASP A 63 11.72 -55.11 25.09
C ASP A 63 10.84 -55.84 24.06
N ALA A 64 10.18 -56.95 24.42
CA ALA A 64 9.21 -57.61 23.53
C ALA A 64 7.97 -56.74 23.27
N ASP A 65 7.44 -56.04 24.27
CA ASP A 65 6.32 -55.09 24.09
C ASP A 65 6.75 -53.82 23.34
N LYS A 66 8.01 -53.43 23.43
CA LYS A 66 8.62 -52.34 22.65
C LYS A 66 8.87 -52.75 21.19
N GLU A 67 9.18 -54.01 20.91
CA GLU A 67 9.15 -54.56 19.55
C GLU A 67 7.72 -54.69 19.01
N ARG A 68 6.77 -55.18 19.81
CA ARG A 68 5.34 -55.21 19.44
C ARG A 68 4.79 -53.81 19.15
N LEU A 69 5.19 -52.80 19.93
CA LEU A 69 4.82 -51.40 19.69
C LEU A 69 5.36 -50.90 18.35
N LYS A 70 6.64 -51.15 18.04
CA LYS A 70 7.22 -50.83 16.72
C LYS A 70 6.52 -51.56 15.58
N ALA A 71 6.25 -52.86 15.74
CA ALA A 71 5.55 -53.66 14.75
C ALA A 71 4.11 -53.16 14.52
N ALA A 72 3.40 -52.77 15.59
CA ALA A 72 2.08 -52.15 15.49
C ALA A 72 2.13 -50.74 14.85
N GLN A 73 3.20 -49.97 15.10
CA GLN A 73 3.43 -48.67 14.45
C GLN A 73 3.71 -48.83 12.95
N GLU A 74 4.57 -49.76 12.53
CA GLU A 74 4.81 -50.05 11.11
C GLU A 74 3.56 -50.63 10.42
N LEU A 75 2.86 -51.57 11.06
CA LEU A 75 1.60 -52.13 10.53
C LEU A 75 0.50 -51.06 10.42
N ASN A 76 0.47 -50.07 11.32
CA ASN A 76 -0.43 -48.91 11.19
C ASN A 76 0.02 -47.96 10.07
N LYS A 77 1.33 -47.71 9.87
CA LYS A 77 1.83 -46.94 8.71
C LYS A 77 1.51 -47.64 7.38
N GLU A 78 1.69 -48.96 7.33
CA GLU A 78 1.40 -49.78 6.15
C GLU A 78 -0.09 -49.79 5.83
N ARG A 79 -0.95 -49.94 6.85
CA ARG A 79 -2.39 -49.72 6.70
C ARG A 79 -2.71 -48.32 6.18
N LEU A 80 -2.12 -47.27 6.76
CA LEU A 80 -2.35 -45.88 6.33
C LEU A 80 -1.93 -45.66 4.86
N ARG A 81 -0.86 -46.31 4.40
CA ARG A 81 -0.46 -46.33 2.97
C ARG A 81 -1.51 -47.03 2.12
N SER A 82 -1.92 -48.25 2.48
CA SER A 82 -2.91 -49.02 1.72
C SER A 82 -4.28 -48.32 1.64
N ILE A 83 -4.67 -47.57 2.67
CA ILE A 83 -5.87 -46.73 2.67
C ILE A 83 -5.69 -45.58 1.69
N LYS A 84 -4.59 -44.82 1.77
CA LYS A 84 -4.29 -43.72 0.82
C LYS A 84 -4.13 -44.18 -0.64
N GLU A 85 -3.65 -45.40 -0.86
CA GLU A 85 -3.56 -46.01 -2.19
C GLU A 85 -4.94 -46.41 -2.74
N ALA A 86 -5.85 -46.90 -1.87
CA ALA A 86 -7.24 -47.17 -2.24
C ALA A 86 -8.01 -45.86 -2.51
N GLU A 87 -7.93 -44.88 -1.62
CA GLU A 87 -8.52 -43.54 -1.79
C GLU A 87 -8.05 -42.89 -3.11
N LYS A 88 -6.75 -42.97 -3.44
CA LYS A 88 -6.19 -42.48 -4.70
C LYS A 88 -6.57 -43.31 -5.93
N ALA A 89 -7.02 -44.55 -5.76
CA ALA A 89 -7.58 -45.37 -6.84
C ALA A 89 -9.05 -45.03 -7.09
N ASP A 90 -9.86 -44.91 -6.04
CA ASP A 90 -11.28 -44.54 -6.13
C ASP A 90 -11.42 -43.13 -6.74
N LEU A 91 -10.66 -42.14 -6.24
CA LEU A 91 -10.59 -40.77 -6.77
C LEU A 91 -10.22 -40.73 -8.26
N ARG A 92 -9.33 -41.62 -8.72
CA ARG A 92 -9.01 -41.74 -10.16
C ARG A 92 -10.22 -42.21 -10.95
N THR A 93 -10.90 -43.26 -10.51
CA THR A 93 -12.08 -43.76 -11.23
C THR A 93 -13.24 -42.75 -11.26
N ALA A 94 -13.36 -41.88 -10.26
CA ALA A 94 -14.30 -40.77 -10.27
C ALA A 94 -13.91 -39.69 -11.28
N LYS A 95 -12.64 -39.23 -11.28
CA LYS A 95 -12.12 -38.29 -12.30
C LYS A 95 -12.27 -38.84 -13.72
N ASP A 96 -11.90 -40.10 -13.96
CA ASP A 96 -12.04 -40.78 -15.26
C ASP A 96 -13.51 -40.79 -15.73
N ALA A 97 -14.46 -41.05 -14.82
CA ALA A 97 -15.89 -41.04 -15.11
C ALA A 97 -16.48 -39.64 -15.37
N ILE A 98 -15.90 -38.59 -14.77
CA ILE A 98 -16.26 -37.20 -15.07
C ILE A 98 -15.71 -36.78 -16.43
N ILE A 99 -14.46 -37.13 -16.75
CA ILE A 99 -13.80 -36.81 -18.03
C ILE A 99 -14.43 -37.59 -19.20
N ALA A 100 -14.97 -38.78 -18.96
CA ALA A 100 -15.76 -39.54 -19.92
C ALA A 100 -17.16 -38.94 -20.24
N ARG A 101 -17.59 -37.85 -19.58
CA ARG A 101 -18.84 -37.14 -19.92
C ARG A 101 -18.72 -36.53 -21.34
N GLU A 102 -19.78 -36.62 -22.15
CA GLU A 102 -19.78 -36.18 -23.57
C GLU A 102 -19.28 -34.74 -23.81
N ARG A 103 -19.42 -33.86 -22.81
CA ARG A 103 -19.01 -32.45 -22.83
C ARG A 103 -17.49 -32.25 -22.91
N PHE A 104 -16.69 -33.21 -22.43
CA PHE A 104 -15.23 -33.19 -22.56
C PHE A 104 -14.73 -34.07 -23.71
N ALA A 105 -15.47 -35.13 -24.06
CA ALA A 105 -15.07 -36.15 -25.03
C ALA A 105 -14.84 -35.66 -26.48
N LYS A 106 -15.12 -34.38 -26.77
CA LYS A 106 -14.90 -33.73 -28.07
C LYS A 106 -13.77 -32.68 -28.06
N LEU A 107 -13.22 -32.34 -26.89
CA LEU A 107 -12.13 -31.39 -26.76
C LEU A 107 -10.86 -31.93 -27.42
N GLU A 108 -9.98 -31.01 -27.86
CA GLU A 108 -8.65 -31.39 -28.35
C GLU A 108 -7.85 -32.12 -27.26
N ALA A 109 -6.99 -33.05 -27.66
CA ALA A 109 -6.26 -33.91 -26.70
C ALA A 109 -5.39 -33.13 -25.71
N ASP A 110 -4.88 -31.95 -26.07
CA ASP A 110 -4.10 -31.10 -25.17
C ASP A 110 -4.98 -30.25 -24.22
N ARG A 111 -6.22 -29.93 -24.63
CA ARG A 111 -7.25 -29.35 -23.75
C ARG A 111 -7.72 -30.39 -22.73
N LEU A 112 -7.95 -31.65 -23.17
CA LEU A 112 -8.31 -32.77 -22.30
C LEU A 112 -7.24 -33.04 -21.23
N LYS A 113 -5.95 -33.07 -21.60
CA LYS A 113 -4.83 -33.25 -20.63
C LYS A 113 -4.79 -32.20 -19.53
N LYS A 114 -5.17 -30.94 -19.80
CA LYS A 114 -5.27 -29.90 -18.75
C LYS A 114 -6.34 -30.25 -17.71
N LEU A 115 -7.41 -30.94 -18.12
CA LEU A 115 -8.52 -31.36 -17.27
C LEU A 115 -8.21 -32.67 -16.53
N GLU A 116 -7.58 -33.66 -17.19
CA GLU A 116 -7.09 -34.91 -16.56
C GLU A 116 -6.22 -34.66 -15.31
N LYS A 117 -5.54 -33.52 -15.28
CA LYS A 117 -4.65 -33.07 -14.21
C LYS A 117 -5.35 -32.44 -13.00
N MET A 118 -6.65 -32.13 -13.07
CA MET A 118 -7.36 -31.38 -12.01
C MET A 118 -7.86 -32.25 -10.84
N ASN A 119 -8.29 -31.62 -9.75
CA ASN A 119 -9.07 -32.27 -8.70
C ASN A 119 -10.53 -32.52 -9.14
N GLU A 120 -11.23 -33.41 -8.41
CA GLU A 120 -12.57 -33.88 -8.78
C GLU A 120 -13.62 -32.75 -8.74
N GLU A 121 -13.53 -31.88 -7.73
CA GLU A 121 -14.45 -30.75 -7.54
C GLU A 121 -14.39 -29.72 -8.70
N ARG A 122 -13.17 -29.36 -9.15
CA ARG A 122 -12.98 -28.48 -10.32
C ARG A 122 -13.54 -29.12 -11.59
N LEU A 123 -13.31 -30.42 -11.77
CA LEU A 123 -13.83 -31.18 -12.91
C LEU A 123 -15.37 -31.23 -12.93
N GLU A 124 -16.02 -31.42 -11.78
CA GLU A 124 -17.48 -31.38 -11.71
C GLU A 124 -18.03 -29.98 -12.06
N LYS A 125 -17.50 -28.92 -11.44
CA LYS A 125 -17.87 -27.52 -11.73
C LYS A 125 -17.73 -27.18 -13.22
N LEU A 126 -16.60 -27.54 -13.84
CA LEU A 126 -16.36 -27.32 -15.27
C LEU A 126 -17.31 -28.17 -16.13
N SER A 127 -17.60 -29.42 -15.74
CA SER A 127 -18.51 -30.29 -16.49
C SER A 127 -19.96 -29.76 -16.55
N ASN A 128 -20.35 -28.89 -15.62
CA ASN A 128 -21.67 -28.28 -15.59
C ASN A 128 -21.84 -27.12 -16.60
N LEU A 129 -20.75 -26.67 -17.25
CA LEU A 129 -20.75 -25.69 -18.36
C LEU A 129 -21.12 -26.32 -19.72
N LYS A 130 -21.31 -25.47 -20.75
CA LYS A 130 -21.45 -25.90 -22.16
C LYS A 130 -20.08 -26.31 -22.73
N GLU A 131 -20.10 -27.12 -23.78
CA GLU A 131 -18.93 -27.51 -24.58
C GLU A 131 -18.08 -26.30 -25.03
N GLU A 132 -18.69 -25.33 -25.70
CA GLU A 132 -18.06 -24.07 -26.17
C GLU A 132 -17.55 -23.14 -25.04
N GLN A 133 -18.06 -23.31 -23.81
CA GLN A 133 -17.65 -22.56 -22.63
C GLN A 133 -16.41 -23.22 -21.99
N ILE A 134 -16.42 -24.56 -21.86
CA ILE A 134 -15.27 -25.34 -21.41
C ILE A 134 -14.11 -25.13 -22.39
N ASP A 135 -14.39 -25.21 -23.69
CA ASP A 135 -13.38 -25.09 -24.74
C ASP A 135 -12.62 -23.76 -24.64
N ARG A 136 -13.33 -22.62 -24.62
CA ARG A 136 -12.77 -21.27 -24.36
C ARG A 136 -11.98 -21.19 -23.05
N LEU A 137 -12.49 -21.75 -21.96
CA LEU A 137 -11.75 -21.76 -20.68
C LEU A 137 -10.47 -22.60 -20.77
N THR A 138 -10.45 -23.69 -21.55
CA THR A 138 -9.25 -24.53 -21.71
C THR A 138 -8.16 -23.92 -22.59
N GLU A 139 -8.34 -22.73 -23.16
CA GLU A 139 -7.30 -22.06 -23.95
C GLU A 139 -6.18 -21.50 -23.05
N VAL A 140 -6.52 -20.91 -21.89
CA VAL A 140 -5.54 -20.35 -20.96
C VAL A 140 -4.63 -21.42 -20.34
N LYS A 141 -3.48 -21.00 -19.78
CA LYS A 141 -2.53 -21.89 -19.11
C LYS A 141 -3.17 -22.64 -17.92
N ALA A 142 -2.65 -23.83 -17.62
CA ALA A 142 -3.30 -24.80 -16.72
C ALA A 142 -3.45 -24.28 -15.28
N GLU A 143 -2.45 -23.56 -14.77
CA GLU A 143 -2.45 -22.92 -13.46
C GLU A 143 -3.45 -21.77 -13.36
N ARG A 144 -3.64 -21.00 -14.44
CA ARG A 144 -4.67 -19.96 -14.50
C ARG A 144 -6.07 -20.57 -14.51
N LEU A 145 -6.27 -21.64 -15.29
CA LEU A 145 -7.53 -22.40 -15.30
C LEU A 145 -7.83 -23.05 -13.94
N ARG A 146 -6.81 -23.60 -13.25
CA ARG A 146 -6.94 -24.15 -11.88
C ARG A 146 -7.46 -23.11 -10.89
N LYS A 147 -6.88 -21.90 -10.91
CA LYS A 147 -7.35 -20.75 -10.12
C LYS A 147 -8.80 -20.41 -10.46
N MET A 148 -9.13 -20.24 -11.74
CA MET A 148 -10.48 -19.88 -12.18
C MET A 148 -11.53 -20.93 -11.79
N ALA A 149 -11.21 -22.22 -11.91
CA ALA A 149 -12.07 -23.33 -11.49
C ALA A 149 -12.31 -23.42 -9.96
N GLY A 150 -11.57 -22.63 -9.16
CA GLY A 150 -11.84 -22.44 -7.72
C GLY A 150 -13.05 -21.56 -7.42
N LEU A 151 -13.57 -20.80 -8.40
CA LEU A 151 -14.77 -19.97 -8.25
C LEU A 151 -16.06 -20.81 -8.13
N SER A 152 -17.19 -20.16 -7.85
CA SER A 152 -18.51 -20.79 -7.91
C SER A 152 -18.93 -21.10 -9.36
N GLU A 153 -19.88 -22.02 -9.54
CA GLU A 153 -20.42 -22.31 -10.87
C GLU A 153 -21.06 -21.09 -11.55
N GLU A 154 -21.69 -20.21 -10.79
CA GLU A 154 -22.34 -19.01 -11.33
C GLU A 154 -21.29 -18.01 -11.83
N GLN A 155 -20.22 -17.82 -11.07
CA GLN A 155 -19.05 -17.03 -11.45
C GLN A 155 -18.37 -17.62 -12.70
N LEU A 156 -18.17 -18.95 -12.75
CA LEU A 156 -17.61 -19.64 -13.91
C LEU A 156 -18.49 -19.51 -15.17
N LYS A 157 -19.81 -19.60 -15.04
CA LYS A 157 -20.75 -19.42 -16.16
C LYS A 157 -20.66 -18.01 -16.74
N LYS A 158 -20.70 -16.96 -15.90
CA LYS A 158 -20.51 -15.56 -16.33
C LYS A 158 -19.20 -15.36 -17.11
N ILE A 159 -18.10 -15.92 -16.60
CA ILE A 159 -16.76 -15.76 -17.17
C ILE A 159 -16.61 -16.52 -18.48
N ALA A 160 -17.18 -17.72 -18.60
CA ALA A 160 -17.08 -18.54 -19.80
C ALA A 160 -17.96 -18.06 -20.97
N ASP A 161 -18.92 -17.15 -20.72
CA ASP A 161 -19.69 -16.47 -21.77
C ASP A 161 -18.93 -15.28 -22.42
N LEU A 162 -17.81 -14.84 -21.83
CA LEU A 162 -16.91 -13.79 -22.38
C LEU A 162 -16.10 -14.28 -23.60
N ASP A 163 -15.41 -13.35 -24.27
CA ASP A 163 -14.47 -13.67 -25.36
C ASP A 163 -13.07 -14.09 -24.84
N ALA A 164 -12.26 -14.67 -25.72
CA ALA A 164 -10.95 -15.22 -25.38
C ALA A 164 -9.94 -14.17 -24.82
N ARG A 165 -10.00 -12.91 -25.27
CA ARG A 165 -9.14 -11.82 -24.76
C ARG A 165 -9.59 -11.38 -23.37
N GLN A 166 -10.90 -11.28 -23.14
CA GLN A 166 -11.47 -10.99 -21.83
C GLN A 166 -11.15 -12.09 -20.82
N ILE A 167 -11.24 -13.36 -21.24
CA ILE A 167 -10.81 -14.53 -20.47
C ILE A 167 -9.29 -14.49 -20.20
N GLU A 168 -8.47 -14.13 -21.19
CA GLU A 168 -7.01 -13.96 -21.01
C GLU A 168 -6.68 -12.87 -19.98
N LYS A 169 -7.33 -11.70 -20.04
CA LYS A 169 -7.20 -10.63 -19.04
C LYS A 169 -7.55 -11.13 -17.63
N LEU A 170 -8.72 -11.75 -17.44
CA LEU A 170 -9.13 -12.34 -16.16
C LEU A 170 -8.14 -13.38 -15.63
N SER A 171 -7.61 -14.24 -16.52
CA SER A 171 -6.71 -15.34 -16.15
C SER A 171 -5.39 -14.86 -15.50
N ASN A 172 -4.97 -13.64 -15.82
CA ASN A 172 -3.73 -13.02 -15.36
C ASN A 172 -3.86 -12.26 -14.02
N LEU A 173 -5.08 -11.97 -13.56
CA LEU A 173 -5.36 -11.33 -12.27
C LEU A 173 -4.95 -12.23 -11.08
N ASP A 174 -4.72 -11.61 -9.93
CA ASP A 174 -4.70 -12.31 -8.63
C ASP A 174 -6.10 -12.82 -8.24
N ARG A 175 -6.16 -13.74 -7.28
CA ARG A 175 -7.41 -14.37 -6.81
C ARG A 175 -8.40 -13.36 -6.23
N ALA A 176 -7.93 -12.32 -5.55
CA ALA A 176 -8.80 -11.30 -4.97
C ALA A 176 -9.48 -10.46 -6.06
N ARG A 177 -8.72 -9.93 -7.03
CA ARG A 177 -9.25 -9.22 -8.21
C ARG A 177 -10.13 -10.13 -9.07
N LEU A 178 -9.73 -11.38 -9.30
CA LEU A 178 -10.56 -12.34 -10.05
C LEU A 178 -11.91 -12.59 -9.35
N GLU A 179 -11.93 -12.72 -8.03
CA GLU A 179 -13.16 -12.85 -7.27
C GLU A 179 -14.00 -11.56 -7.30
N GLU A 180 -13.37 -10.39 -7.17
CA GLU A 180 -14.01 -9.07 -7.27
C GLU A 180 -14.72 -8.90 -8.64
N PHE A 181 -13.99 -9.11 -9.74
CA PHE A 181 -14.52 -9.03 -11.09
C PHE A 181 -15.67 -10.03 -11.32
N SER A 182 -15.56 -11.26 -10.80
CA SER A 182 -16.62 -12.27 -10.93
C SER A 182 -17.95 -11.92 -10.22
N LYS A 183 -17.92 -10.99 -9.26
CA LYS A 183 -19.11 -10.52 -8.52
C LYS A 183 -19.90 -9.45 -9.29
N LEU A 184 -19.25 -8.72 -10.21
CA LEU A 184 -19.87 -7.68 -11.05
C LEU A 184 -21.01 -8.23 -11.95
N SER A 185 -21.82 -7.33 -12.50
CA SER A 185 -22.69 -7.63 -13.65
C SER A 185 -21.88 -7.86 -14.93
N HIS A 186 -22.52 -8.36 -15.98
CA HIS A 186 -21.83 -8.72 -17.23
C HIS A 186 -21.30 -7.49 -17.98
N GLU A 187 -22.03 -6.38 -17.97
CA GLU A 187 -21.64 -5.11 -18.60
C GLU A 187 -20.54 -4.39 -17.82
N GLU A 188 -20.66 -4.26 -16.49
CA GLU A 188 -19.59 -3.73 -15.63
C GLU A 188 -18.29 -4.53 -15.77
N LEU A 189 -18.40 -5.87 -15.88
CA LEU A 189 -17.27 -6.76 -16.07
C LEU A 189 -16.54 -6.50 -17.40
N LYS A 190 -17.26 -6.22 -18.49
CA LYS A 190 -16.64 -5.84 -19.78
C LYS A 190 -15.94 -4.49 -19.69
N GLN A 191 -16.66 -3.45 -19.24
CA GLN A 191 -16.13 -2.09 -19.10
C GLN A 191 -14.87 -2.04 -18.23
N ARG A 192 -14.86 -2.81 -17.13
CA ARG A 192 -13.70 -2.89 -16.24
C ARG A 192 -12.56 -3.72 -16.84
N LEU A 193 -12.85 -4.76 -17.62
CA LEU A 193 -11.84 -5.53 -18.34
C LEU A 193 -11.23 -4.77 -19.53
N GLU A 194 -11.92 -3.79 -20.11
CA GLU A 194 -11.32 -2.91 -21.11
C GLU A 194 -10.15 -2.13 -20.51
N LYS A 195 -10.32 -1.56 -19.31
CA LYS A 195 -9.29 -0.85 -18.51
C LYS A 195 -8.15 -1.71 -17.97
N VAL A 196 -8.22 -3.05 -18.05
CA VAL A 196 -7.14 -3.93 -17.55
C VAL A 196 -6.04 -4.10 -18.60
N GLU A 197 -4.84 -3.60 -18.33
CA GLU A 197 -3.65 -3.80 -19.17
C GLU A 197 -2.75 -4.92 -18.64
N ILE A 198 -2.17 -5.72 -19.55
CA ILE A 198 -1.21 -6.78 -19.22
C ILE A 198 0.16 -6.36 -19.76
N LYS A 199 1.03 -5.86 -18.88
CA LYS A 199 2.37 -5.36 -19.26
C LYS A 199 3.41 -6.45 -18.99
N LYS A 200 4.24 -6.77 -19.99
CA LYS A 200 5.33 -7.75 -19.83
C LYS A 200 6.49 -7.12 -19.04
N LEU A 201 6.89 -7.78 -17.96
CA LEU A 201 7.89 -7.29 -17.02
C LEU A 201 9.32 -7.65 -17.50
N ASP A 202 10.25 -6.70 -17.46
CA ASP A 202 11.68 -7.02 -17.62
C ASP A 202 12.16 -7.77 -16.37
N ALA A 203 12.64 -9.01 -16.55
CA ALA A 203 13.15 -9.84 -15.47
C ALA A 203 14.23 -9.16 -14.61
N LYS A 204 14.96 -8.16 -15.13
CA LYS A 204 15.93 -7.36 -14.36
C LYS A 204 15.32 -6.55 -13.20
N LEU A 205 14.03 -6.22 -13.30
CA LEU A 205 13.29 -5.45 -12.29
C LEU A 205 12.78 -6.33 -11.13
N ILE A 206 12.88 -7.65 -11.25
CA ILE A 206 12.15 -8.61 -10.41
C ILE A 206 13.09 -9.60 -9.73
N PHE A 207 12.73 -9.98 -8.50
CA PHE A 207 13.28 -11.11 -7.76
C PHE A 207 14.80 -11.30 -7.73
N LYS A 208 15.59 -10.21 -7.66
CA LYS A 208 16.96 -10.24 -7.11
C LYS A 208 16.92 -10.88 -5.71
N LYS A 209 17.14 -12.20 -5.62
CA LYS A 209 17.01 -13.03 -4.40
C LYS A 209 17.77 -12.39 -3.24
N ARG A 210 17.06 -11.65 -2.37
CA ARG A 210 17.69 -10.88 -1.30
C ARG A 210 18.09 -11.82 -0.17
N ILE A 211 19.28 -12.39 -0.27
CA ILE A 211 19.91 -13.19 0.80
C ILE A 211 20.28 -12.24 1.96
N VAL A 212 19.26 -11.90 2.75
CA VAL A 212 19.44 -11.28 4.06
C VAL A 212 19.89 -12.41 4.99
N ALA A 213 21.20 -12.48 5.23
CA ALA A 213 21.73 -13.37 6.27
C ALA A 213 21.03 -13.07 7.61
N GLU A 214 20.76 -14.10 8.41
CA GLU A 214 20.10 -13.98 9.72
C GLU A 214 20.79 -12.93 10.62
N GLN A 215 22.13 -12.86 10.56
CA GLN A 215 22.93 -11.83 11.20
C GLN A 215 22.56 -10.40 10.80
N LYS A 216 22.12 -10.15 9.56
CA LYS A 216 21.63 -8.84 9.09
C LYS A 216 20.20 -8.54 9.52
N VAL A 217 19.37 -9.56 9.74
CA VAL A 217 18.04 -9.39 10.36
C VAL A 217 18.25 -8.97 11.81
N LYS A 218 19.01 -9.76 12.57
CA LYS A 218 19.33 -9.44 13.96
C LYS A 218 20.04 -8.09 14.10
N GLN A 219 21.03 -7.79 13.24
CA GLN A 219 21.67 -6.47 13.25
C GLN A 219 20.67 -5.33 12.95
N ALA A 220 19.60 -5.55 12.19
CA ALA A 220 18.55 -4.54 11.99
C ALA A 220 17.64 -4.37 13.22
N GLU A 221 17.41 -5.44 13.99
CA GLU A 221 16.72 -5.42 15.28
C GLU A 221 17.57 -4.75 16.36
N ASP A 222 18.83 -5.17 16.52
CA ASP A 222 19.83 -4.55 17.41
C ASP A 222 19.97 -3.04 17.12
N ASN A 223 20.06 -2.65 15.83
CA ASN A 223 20.11 -1.24 15.40
C ASN A 223 18.79 -0.47 15.63
N PHE A 224 17.65 -1.17 15.69
CA PHE A 224 16.35 -0.54 15.97
C PHE A 224 16.23 -0.25 17.47
N GLU A 225 16.53 -1.24 18.32
CA GLU A 225 16.54 -1.12 19.78
C GLU A 225 17.53 -0.03 20.24
N GLU A 226 18.76 -0.05 19.72
CA GLU A 226 19.77 1.00 19.97
C GLU A 226 19.29 2.40 19.50
N ALA A 227 18.43 2.47 18.47
CA ALA A 227 17.82 3.72 17.98
C ALA A 227 16.53 4.15 18.71
N GLU A 228 15.99 3.30 19.59
CA GLU A 228 14.96 3.59 20.59
C GLU A 228 15.62 4.06 21.90
N GLU A 229 16.68 3.38 22.37
CA GLU A 229 17.49 3.81 23.52
C GLU A 229 18.11 5.19 23.30
N LYS A 230 18.80 5.40 22.17
CA LYS A 230 19.32 6.71 21.77
C LYS A 230 18.24 7.78 21.60
N LEU A 231 16.97 7.39 21.40
CA LEU A 231 15.83 8.31 21.44
C LEU A 231 15.39 8.63 22.88
N HIS A 232 15.50 7.68 23.81
CA HIS A 232 15.19 7.91 25.22
C HIS A 232 16.20 8.90 25.80
N GLU A 233 17.49 8.58 25.69
CA GLU A 233 18.59 9.44 26.13
C GLU A 233 18.50 10.85 25.53
N ALA A 234 18.14 10.96 24.24
CA ALA A 234 18.07 12.26 23.56
C ALA A 234 16.89 13.13 24.01
N LYS A 235 15.85 12.56 24.64
CA LYS A 235 14.80 13.33 25.33
C LYS A 235 15.30 13.79 26.69
N GLU A 236 15.86 12.89 27.49
CA GLU A 236 16.34 13.18 28.84
C GLU A 236 17.43 14.28 28.80
N LYS A 237 18.45 14.08 27.96
CA LYS A 237 19.54 15.05 27.72
C LYS A 237 19.07 16.38 27.11
N LEU A 238 17.82 16.48 26.67
CA LEU A 238 17.15 17.71 26.21
C LEU A 238 16.29 18.34 27.32
N GLU A 239 15.63 17.55 28.15
CA GLU A 239 14.87 18.03 29.32
C GLU A 239 15.81 18.55 30.43
N GLU A 240 16.93 17.87 30.68
CA GLU A 240 18.04 18.39 31.51
C GLU A 240 18.51 19.76 31.00
N ARG A 241 18.71 19.90 29.68
CA ARG A 241 19.15 21.16 29.06
C ARG A 241 18.11 22.26 29.12
N ARG A 242 16.81 21.94 29.25
CA ARG A 242 15.78 22.92 29.57
C ARG A 242 15.89 23.41 31.00
N LYS A 243 16.09 22.50 31.96
CA LYS A 243 16.28 22.84 33.38
C LYS A 243 17.46 23.77 33.56
N LEU A 244 18.64 23.41 33.04
CA LEU A 244 19.85 24.24 33.11
C LEU A 244 19.67 25.64 32.47
N LEU A 245 18.97 25.74 31.33
CA LEU A 245 18.68 27.02 30.69
C LEU A 245 17.67 27.87 31.48
N LEU A 246 16.68 27.23 32.11
CA LEU A 246 15.71 27.87 33.01
C LEU A 246 16.37 28.36 34.30
N GLU A 247 17.23 27.53 34.90
CA GLU A 247 17.96 27.79 36.13
C GLU A 247 18.88 29.01 35.95
N ALA A 248 19.78 28.98 34.96
CA ALA A 248 20.64 30.10 34.60
C ALA A 248 19.84 31.40 34.30
N GLN A 249 18.68 31.29 33.65
CA GLN A 249 17.81 32.45 33.40
C GLN A 249 17.11 32.98 34.67
N SER A 250 16.84 32.13 35.66
CA SER A 250 16.25 32.54 36.93
C SER A 250 17.29 33.12 37.90
N GLU A 251 18.54 32.69 37.80
CA GLU A 251 19.69 33.24 38.53
C GLU A 251 20.20 34.55 37.90
N GLY A 252 19.92 34.78 36.62
CA GLY A 252 20.28 36.00 35.89
C GLY A 252 21.67 35.97 35.24
N ASP A 253 22.28 34.80 35.08
CA ASP A 253 23.58 34.63 34.43
C ASP A 253 23.43 34.71 32.90
N GLU A 254 23.72 35.88 32.33
CA GLU A 254 23.64 36.09 30.88
C GLU A 254 24.70 35.30 30.10
N GLU A 255 25.84 34.95 30.70
CA GLU A 255 26.91 34.21 30.03
C GLU A 255 26.57 32.71 29.96
N ALA A 256 26.09 32.13 31.05
CA ALA A 256 25.56 30.76 31.07
C ALA A 256 24.31 30.60 30.19
N VAL A 257 23.41 31.58 30.17
CA VAL A 257 22.24 31.58 29.25
C VAL A 257 22.69 31.58 27.78
N ILE A 258 23.69 32.38 27.41
CA ILE A 258 24.25 32.38 26.05
C ILE A 258 24.91 31.03 25.73
N GLU A 259 25.71 30.46 26.64
CA GLU A 259 26.37 29.18 26.40
C GLU A 259 25.37 28.02 26.26
N HIS A 260 24.41 27.89 27.17
CA HIS A 260 23.40 26.83 27.13
C HIS A 260 22.48 26.96 25.91
N ALA A 261 22.10 28.19 25.52
CA ALA A 261 21.34 28.42 24.28
C ALA A 261 22.15 28.02 23.03
N LYS A 262 23.43 28.39 22.94
CA LYS A 262 24.32 27.92 21.87
C LYS A 262 24.40 26.40 21.84
N GLN A 263 24.75 25.76 22.96
CA GLN A 263 24.91 24.31 23.06
C GLN A 263 23.62 23.55 22.67
N GLY A 264 22.45 24.11 22.95
CA GLY A 264 21.15 23.59 22.50
C GLY A 264 20.97 23.71 20.98
N LEU A 265 21.21 24.91 20.43
CA LEU A 265 21.03 25.20 19.01
C LEU A 265 22.01 24.44 18.10
N LEU A 266 23.27 24.26 18.52
CA LEU A 266 24.26 23.49 17.74
C LEU A 266 23.84 22.01 17.62
N ARG A 267 23.49 21.36 18.73
CA ARG A 267 22.96 19.98 18.70
C ARG A 267 21.66 19.86 17.90
N ALA A 268 20.82 20.89 17.94
CA ALA A 268 19.58 20.92 17.16
C ALA A 268 19.84 21.04 15.65
N ALA A 269 20.80 21.89 15.23
CA ALA A 269 21.24 21.97 13.85
C ALA A 269 21.83 20.62 13.37
N ASP A 270 22.70 20.00 14.16
CA ASP A 270 23.31 18.71 13.84
C ASP A 270 22.26 17.58 13.76
N ALA A 271 21.25 17.57 14.62
CA ALA A 271 20.15 16.62 14.57
C ALA A 271 19.27 16.78 13.32
N ILE A 272 19.03 18.02 12.87
CA ILE A 272 18.29 18.29 11.63
C ILE A 272 19.14 17.91 10.41
N ILE A 273 20.42 18.29 10.37
CA ILE A 273 21.36 17.91 9.30
C ILE A 273 21.42 16.38 9.19
N SER A 274 21.60 15.65 10.29
CA SER A 274 21.64 14.18 10.28
C SER A 274 20.32 13.54 9.84
N HIS A 275 19.17 14.17 10.08
CA HIS A 275 17.89 13.69 9.55
C HIS A 275 17.81 13.89 8.04
N LEU A 276 18.17 15.08 7.55
CA LEU A 276 18.18 15.42 6.13
C LEU A 276 19.16 14.53 5.35
N GLU A 277 20.37 14.32 5.86
CA GLU A 277 21.38 13.41 5.30
C GLU A 277 20.87 11.96 5.23
N LYS A 278 20.10 11.50 6.22
CA LYS A 278 19.47 10.17 6.20
C LYS A 278 18.32 10.04 5.19
N VAL A 279 17.60 11.13 4.88
CA VAL A 279 16.58 11.12 3.83
C VAL A 279 17.24 11.18 2.45
N LYS A 280 18.25 12.05 2.28
CA LYS A 280 19.09 12.10 1.07
C LYS A 280 19.72 10.74 0.75
N GLY A 281 20.40 10.10 1.71
CA GLY A 281 21.01 8.78 1.50
C GLY A 281 19.98 7.75 1.03
N LYS A 282 18.80 7.73 1.66
CA LYS A 282 17.69 6.86 1.27
C LYS A 282 17.09 7.15 -0.11
N VAL A 283 17.10 8.40 -0.57
CA VAL A 283 16.71 8.77 -1.94
C VAL A 283 17.77 8.25 -2.93
N GLN A 284 19.06 8.40 -2.61
CA GLN A 284 20.17 7.92 -3.43
C GLN A 284 20.31 6.38 -3.45
N GLU A 285 19.80 5.68 -2.42
CA GLU A 285 19.73 4.22 -2.33
C GLU A 285 18.49 3.61 -3.02
N SER A 286 17.59 4.44 -3.57
CA SER A 286 16.32 3.96 -4.14
C SER A 286 16.48 3.41 -5.56
N GLU A 287 16.26 2.11 -5.75
CA GLU A 287 16.04 1.51 -7.07
C GLU A 287 14.61 1.77 -7.62
N HIS A 288 13.84 2.69 -7.01
CA HIS A 288 12.40 2.92 -7.28
C HIS A 288 12.04 4.40 -7.49
N LEU A 289 13.01 5.23 -7.88
CA LEU A 289 12.82 6.64 -8.27
C LEU A 289 13.52 6.86 -9.60
N THR A 290 13.05 7.82 -10.42
CA THR A 290 13.78 8.21 -11.64
C THR A 290 15.05 8.98 -11.26
N GLU A 291 16.07 8.98 -12.14
CA GLU A 291 17.31 9.73 -11.88
C GLU A 291 17.04 11.24 -11.73
N GLU A 292 16.07 11.77 -12.47
CA GLU A 292 15.66 13.18 -12.43
C GLU A 292 14.97 13.55 -11.10
N GLU A 293 14.01 12.74 -10.66
CA GLU A 293 13.33 12.93 -9.37
C GLU A 293 14.29 12.80 -8.18
N ALA A 294 15.18 11.80 -8.24
CA ALA A 294 16.20 11.60 -7.22
C ALA A 294 17.18 12.79 -7.18
N ALA A 295 17.57 13.33 -8.34
CA ALA A 295 18.43 14.51 -8.43
C ALA A 295 17.76 15.78 -7.88
N GLU A 296 16.48 16.04 -8.19
CA GLU A 296 15.74 17.18 -7.64
C GLU A 296 15.66 17.10 -6.11
N MET A 297 15.22 15.96 -5.58
CA MET A 297 15.09 15.73 -4.14
C MET A 297 16.44 15.87 -3.41
N VAL A 298 17.53 15.38 -3.99
CA VAL A 298 18.88 15.53 -3.42
C VAL A 298 19.34 16.99 -3.44
N ALA A 299 19.11 17.73 -4.52
CA ALA A 299 19.51 19.13 -4.64
C ALA A 299 18.77 20.04 -3.63
N ASP A 300 17.47 19.82 -3.47
CA ASP A 300 16.63 20.59 -2.55
C ASP A 300 17.00 20.30 -1.08
N ILE A 301 17.33 19.04 -0.75
CA ILE A 301 17.87 18.66 0.56
C ILE A 301 19.26 19.28 0.81
N ASP A 302 20.20 19.19 -0.14
CA ASP A 302 21.55 19.76 0.00
C ASP A 302 21.53 21.29 0.19
N ALA A 303 20.66 22.00 -0.54
CA ALA A 303 20.48 23.44 -0.38
C ALA A 303 20.06 23.81 1.05
N LYS A 304 19.21 23.00 1.69
CA LYS A 304 18.73 23.24 3.06
C LYS A 304 19.67 22.73 4.14
N ILE A 305 20.41 21.66 3.88
CA ILE A 305 21.58 21.28 4.69
C ILE A 305 22.59 22.44 4.72
N LYS A 306 22.85 23.09 3.58
CA LYS A 306 23.72 24.28 3.51
C LYS A 306 23.17 25.45 4.32
N GLU A 307 21.91 25.84 4.13
CA GLU A 307 21.27 26.92 4.93
C GLU A 307 21.41 26.69 6.46
N ILE A 308 21.30 25.44 6.91
CA ILE A 308 21.40 25.07 8.33
C ILE A 308 22.86 25.03 8.81
N ARG A 309 23.82 24.60 7.98
CA ARG A 309 25.26 24.68 8.29
C ARG A 309 25.72 26.15 8.39
N ASP A 310 25.33 27.00 7.45
CA ASP A 310 25.64 28.43 7.45
C ASP A 310 25.04 29.13 8.69
N ALA A 311 23.85 28.71 9.14
CA ALA A 311 23.24 29.19 10.38
C ALA A 311 23.88 28.61 11.65
N LYS A 312 24.37 27.35 11.63
CA LYS A 312 25.14 26.75 12.73
C LYS A 312 26.40 27.56 13.02
N THR A 313 27.17 27.92 12.00
CA THR A 313 28.38 28.74 12.16
C THR A 313 28.07 30.15 12.70
N GLN A 314 26.84 30.66 12.51
CA GLN A 314 26.40 31.91 13.16
C GLN A 314 26.12 31.71 14.66
N VAL A 315 25.57 30.56 15.08
CA VAL A 315 25.44 30.20 16.52
C VAL A 315 26.82 30.09 17.18
N GLU A 316 27.79 29.46 16.51
CA GLU A 316 29.16 29.29 17.01
C GLU A 316 29.81 30.65 17.29
N ASN A 317 29.73 31.57 16.33
CA ASN A 317 30.39 32.88 16.37
C ASN A 317 29.65 33.97 17.17
N ALA A 318 28.35 33.79 17.49
CA ALA A 318 27.56 34.76 18.25
C ALA A 318 28.19 35.11 19.61
N LYS A 319 28.01 36.35 20.06
CA LYS A 319 28.51 36.90 21.33
C LYS A 319 27.41 37.58 22.15
N THR A 320 26.30 37.95 21.52
CA THR A 320 25.13 38.52 22.20
C THR A 320 23.92 37.60 22.15
N LYS A 321 22.97 37.83 23.06
CA LYS A 321 21.68 37.13 23.11
C LYS A 321 20.88 37.34 21.82
N GLU A 322 21.02 38.50 21.20
CA GLU A 322 20.40 38.91 19.94
C GLU A 322 20.97 38.12 18.76
N GLU A 323 22.30 37.97 18.67
CA GLU A 323 22.95 37.18 17.62
C GLU A 323 22.58 35.69 17.71
N VAL A 324 22.52 35.14 18.93
CA VAL A 324 22.01 33.78 19.18
C VAL A 324 20.54 33.65 18.73
N ARG A 325 19.70 34.66 19.01
CA ARG A 325 18.28 34.66 18.63
C ARG A 325 18.08 34.76 17.11
N GLU A 326 18.86 35.57 16.40
CA GLU A 326 18.80 35.65 14.93
C GLU A 326 19.31 34.37 14.26
N ALA A 327 20.36 33.73 14.78
CA ALA A 327 20.79 32.43 14.31
C ALA A 327 19.71 31.34 14.55
N ALA A 328 19.06 31.35 15.72
CA ALA A 328 17.93 30.47 16.03
C ALA A 328 16.73 30.66 15.09
N LYS A 329 16.38 31.91 14.75
CA LYS A 329 15.34 32.22 13.76
C LYS A 329 15.67 31.61 12.39
N LYS A 330 16.92 31.71 11.93
CA LYS A 330 17.36 31.17 10.63
C LYS A 330 17.27 29.65 10.58
N ILE A 331 17.75 28.93 11.61
CA ILE A 331 17.62 27.46 11.69
C ILE A 331 16.13 27.05 11.70
N ASN A 332 15.29 27.74 12.47
CA ASN A 332 13.86 27.47 12.55
C ASN A 332 13.15 27.72 11.20
N ALA A 333 13.49 28.82 10.50
CA ALA A 333 12.93 29.14 9.18
C ALA A 333 13.36 28.14 8.10
N ALA A 334 14.64 27.74 8.06
CA ALA A 334 15.14 26.72 7.15
C ALA A 334 14.46 25.36 7.42
N TRP A 335 14.36 24.95 8.70
CA TRP A 335 13.66 23.73 9.08
C TRP A 335 12.17 23.75 8.71
N LYS A 336 11.44 24.84 8.98
CA LYS A 336 10.01 24.96 8.61
C LYS A 336 9.77 24.81 7.12
N ARG A 337 10.67 25.33 6.27
CA ARG A 337 10.58 25.20 4.80
C ARG A 337 10.83 23.75 4.34
N ILE A 338 11.84 23.09 4.91
CA ILE A 338 12.23 21.74 4.46
C ILE A 338 11.45 20.60 5.15
N LYS A 339 10.82 20.82 6.32
CA LYS A 339 10.04 19.79 7.05
C LYS A 339 9.04 19.10 6.14
N THR A 340 8.11 19.87 5.56
CA THR A 340 7.01 19.31 4.75
C THR A 340 7.50 18.67 3.46
N LYS A 341 8.51 19.25 2.79
CA LYS A 341 9.15 18.62 1.62
C LYS A 341 9.85 17.30 1.99
N THR A 342 10.64 17.27 3.06
CA THR A 342 11.30 16.05 3.59
C THR A 342 10.28 14.96 3.93
N GLU A 343 9.15 15.35 4.52
CA GLU A 343 8.04 14.47 4.89
C GLU A 343 7.34 13.89 3.64
N ILE A 344 7.16 14.72 2.60
CA ILE A 344 6.71 14.32 1.26
C ILE A 344 7.68 13.32 0.61
N HIS A 345 8.98 13.62 0.53
CA HIS A 345 9.98 12.73 -0.09
C HIS A 345 10.10 11.40 0.66
N ALA A 346 10.09 11.45 2.00
CA ALA A 346 10.13 10.25 2.84
C ALA A 346 8.85 9.40 2.70
N ARG A 347 7.68 10.02 2.48
CA ARG A 347 6.42 9.32 2.19
C ARG A 347 6.46 8.68 0.80
N LYS A 348 6.85 9.41 -0.26
CA LYS A 348 6.97 8.84 -1.63
C LYS A 348 7.86 7.59 -1.65
N LEU A 349 9.02 7.64 -0.98
CA LEU A 349 9.93 6.49 -0.88
C LEU A 349 9.31 5.29 -0.13
N VAL A 350 8.51 5.53 0.91
CA VAL A 350 7.80 4.46 1.61
C VAL A 350 6.73 3.85 0.71
N ASN A 351 5.93 4.69 0.05
CA ASN A 351 4.89 4.26 -0.88
C ASN A 351 5.47 3.41 -2.02
N GLU A 352 6.51 3.86 -2.72
CA GLU A 352 7.14 3.07 -3.80
C GLU A 352 7.74 1.74 -3.30
N ARG A 353 8.25 1.70 -2.07
CA ARG A 353 8.66 0.44 -1.46
C ARG A 353 7.46 -0.49 -1.16
N VAL A 354 6.32 0.04 -0.73
CA VAL A 354 5.10 -0.76 -0.53
C VAL A 354 4.54 -1.24 -1.88
N ARG A 355 4.47 -0.38 -2.91
CA ARG A 355 4.15 -0.73 -4.31
C ARG A 355 5.05 -1.85 -4.83
N SER A 356 6.37 -1.76 -4.60
CA SER A 356 7.32 -2.81 -4.96
C SER A 356 7.03 -4.15 -4.24
N ILE A 357 6.72 -4.13 -2.94
CA ILE A 357 6.39 -5.36 -2.19
C ILE A 357 5.07 -5.96 -2.69
N ILE A 358 4.03 -5.16 -2.94
CA ILE A 358 2.75 -5.61 -3.53
C ILE A 358 3.00 -6.37 -4.83
N ARG A 359 3.75 -5.78 -5.77
CA ARG A 359 4.07 -6.39 -7.07
C ARG A 359 4.87 -7.69 -6.93
N ASN A 360 5.83 -7.75 -6.01
CA ASN A 360 6.55 -8.99 -5.72
C ASN A 360 5.62 -10.08 -5.13
N SER A 361 4.65 -9.71 -4.28
CA SER A 361 3.67 -10.64 -3.73
C SER A 361 2.69 -11.16 -4.79
N GLU A 362 2.28 -10.34 -5.75
CA GLU A 362 1.47 -10.76 -6.91
C GLU A 362 2.19 -11.80 -7.78
N GLN A 363 3.47 -11.60 -8.07
CA GLN A 363 4.27 -12.61 -8.80
C GLN A 363 4.50 -13.88 -7.97
N LEU A 364 4.58 -13.77 -6.64
CA LEU A 364 4.63 -14.93 -5.74
C LEU A 364 3.31 -15.71 -5.74
N GLU A 365 2.15 -15.05 -5.85
CA GLU A 365 0.86 -15.72 -6.01
C GLU A 365 0.80 -16.52 -7.32
N LYS A 366 1.29 -15.95 -8.44
CA LYS A 366 1.39 -16.66 -9.73
C LYS A 366 2.30 -17.90 -9.63
N LYS A 367 3.43 -17.80 -8.92
CA LYS A 367 4.29 -18.97 -8.61
C LYS A 367 3.59 -20.02 -7.73
N LEU A 368 2.76 -19.61 -6.77
CA LEU A 368 1.95 -20.54 -5.96
C LEU A 368 0.89 -21.25 -6.81
N ASP A 369 0.16 -20.53 -7.68
CA ASP A 369 -0.81 -21.14 -8.60
C ASP A 369 -0.15 -22.20 -9.49
N ARG A 370 1.04 -21.92 -10.04
CA ARG A 370 1.85 -22.88 -10.83
C ARG A 370 2.20 -24.13 -10.04
N ILE A 371 2.81 -23.95 -8.86
CA ILE A 371 3.21 -25.05 -7.97
C ILE A 371 2.00 -25.92 -7.59
N LEU A 372 0.86 -25.29 -7.29
CA LEU A 372 -0.36 -26.02 -6.93
C LEU A 372 -0.97 -26.76 -8.13
N ALA A 373 -0.79 -26.28 -9.36
CA ALA A 373 -1.14 -27.06 -10.55
C ALA A 373 -0.28 -28.32 -10.68
N GLU A 374 1.05 -28.21 -10.52
CA GLU A 374 1.96 -29.37 -10.51
C GLU A 374 1.65 -30.37 -9.40
N MET A 375 1.15 -29.91 -8.25
CA MET A 375 0.68 -30.78 -7.16
C MET A 375 -0.63 -31.50 -7.52
N ASP A 376 -1.60 -30.81 -8.13
CA ASP A 376 -2.80 -31.44 -8.70
C ASP A 376 -2.38 -32.54 -9.73
N GLU A 377 -1.39 -32.28 -10.61
CA GLU A 377 -0.88 -33.28 -11.59
C GLU A 377 -0.31 -34.54 -10.93
N LYS A 378 0.47 -34.36 -9.87
CA LYS A 378 1.04 -35.46 -9.06
C LYS A 378 -0.06 -36.20 -8.28
N GLY A 379 -1.27 -35.64 -8.18
CA GLY A 379 -2.33 -36.07 -7.28
C GLY A 379 -1.91 -35.94 -5.82
N ILE A 380 -1.36 -34.78 -5.45
CA ILE A 380 -0.97 -34.41 -4.08
C ILE A 380 -1.86 -33.25 -3.67
N GLU A 381 -2.93 -33.56 -2.94
CA GLU A 381 -3.90 -32.56 -2.48
C GLU A 381 -3.53 -32.12 -1.05
N VAL A 382 -3.64 -30.82 -0.76
CA VAL A 382 -3.34 -30.22 0.56
C VAL A 382 -4.60 -29.53 1.07
N GLU A 383 -5.14 -30.03 2.17
CA GLU A 383 -6.38 -29.55 2.78
C GLU A 383 -6.26 -28.08 3.22
N GLY A 384 -7.21 -27.24 2.79
CA GLY A 384 -7.26 -25.81 3.14
C GLY A 384 -6.22 -24.91 2.44
N ILE A 385 -5.48 -25.41 1.45
CA ILE A 385 -4.39 -24.63 0.82
C ILE A 385 -4.92 -23.52 -0.08
N ASP A 386 -6.00 -23.77 -0.84
CA ASP A 386 -6.55 -22.80 -1.79
C ASP A 386 -7.27 -21.64 -1.07
N GLU A 387 -7.83 -21.90 0.11
CA GLU A 387 -8.33 -20.90 1.07
C GLU A 387 -7.21 -20.00 1.58
N LYS A 388 -6.05 -20.56 1.93
CA LYS A 388 -4.89 -19.78 2.40
C LYS A 388 -4.28 -18.92 1.31
N VAL A 389 -4.18 -19.41 0.07
CA VAL A 389 -3.73 -18.58 -1.07
C VAL A 389 -4.76 -17.48 -1.36
N LYS A 390 -6.07 -17.74 -1.15
CA LYS A 390 -7.11 -16.70 -1.21
C LYS A 390 -6.97 -15.67 -0.08
N GLU A 391 -6.67 -16.07 1.15
CA GLU A 391 -6.41 -15.16 2.27
C GLU A 391 -5.17 -14.29 2.02
N PHE A 392 -4.08 -14.89 1.54
CA PHE A 392 -2.88 -14.21 1.06
C PHE A 392 -3.20 -13.14 0.01
N SER A 393 -3.94 -13.51 -1.04
CA SER A 393 -4.39 -12.60 -2.09
C SER A 393 -5.25 -11.45 -1.53
N SER A 394 -6.18 -11.76 -0.62
CA SER A 394 -7.01 -10.76 0.05
C SER A 394 -6.18 -9.76 0.87
N LYS A 395 -5.06 -10.20 1.48
CA LYS A 395 -4.13 -9.31 2.20
C LYS A 395 -3.27 -8.45 1.29
N ILE A 396 -2.94 -8.92 0.09
CA ILE A 396 -2.33 -8.07 -0.96
C ILE A 396 -3.33 -7.01 -1.43
N ALA A 397 -4.60 -7.37 -1.65
CA ALA A 397 -5.65 -6.44 -2.03
C ALA A 397 -5.95 -5.39 -0.94
N GLU A 398 -6.01 -5.79 0.34
CA GLU A 398 -6.11 -4.86 1.48
C GLU A 398 -4.94 -3.85 1.46
N ALA A 399 -3.71 -4.32 1.26
CA ALA A 399 -2.55 -3.45 1.17
C ALA A 399 -2.58 -2.50 -0.05
N ARG A 400 -3.07 -2.98 -1.20
CA ARG A 400 -3.22 -2.19 -2.43
C ARG A 400 -4.23 -1.06 -2.25
N GLY A 401 -5.42 -1.37 -1.75
CA GLY A 401 -6.46 -0.37 -1.45
C GLY A 401 -5.98 0.66 -0.42
N LYS A 402 -5.37 0.21 0.67
CA LYS A 402 -4.82 1.10 1.71
C LYS A 402 -3.69 2.00 1.23
N LEU A 403 -2.93 1.57 0.23
CA LEU A 403 -1.91 2.39 -0.39
C LEU A 403 -2.49 3.44 -1.34
N LYS A 404 -3.55 3.10 -2.10
CA LYS A 404 -4.32 4.07 -2.90
C LYS A 404 -4.98 5.13 -2.02
N GLU A 405 -5.69 4.73 -0.96
CA GLU A 405 -6.26 5.67 0.04
C GLU A 405 -5.16 6.62 0.58
N ALA A 406 -3.93 6.12 0.80
CA ALA A 406 -2.80 6.93 1.25
C ALA A 406 -2.25 7.91 0.19
N GLU A 407 -2.52 7.67 -1.09
CA GLU A 407 -2.05 8.44 -2.25
C GLU A 407 -3.08 9.49 -2.68
N GLU A 408 -4.37 9.21 -2.61
CA GLU A 408 -5.44 10.23 -2.65
C GLU A 408 -5.24 11.28 -1.54
N LYS A 409 -5.00 10.80 -0.31
CA LYS A 409 -4.62 11.64 0.85
C LYS A 409 -3.19 12.21 0.74
N PHE A 410 -2.40 11.81 -0.25
CA PHE A 410 -1.16 12.49 -0.62
C PHE A 410 -1.46 13.72 -1.47
N LEU A 411 -2.24 13.54 -2.55
CA LEU A 411 -2.57 14.55 -3.54
C LEU A 411 -3.37 15.69 -2.89
N ALA A 412 -4.47 15.39 -2.19
CA ALA A 412 -5.26 16.42 -1.49
C ALA A 412 -4.41 17.25 -0.48
N ALA A 413 -3.34 16.68 0.09
CA ALA A 413 -2.39 17.37 0.97
C ALA A 413 -1.36 18.25 0.22
N LYS A 414 -1.21 18.09 -1.09
CA LYS A 414 -0.42 18.91 -2.02
C LYS A 414 -1.28 20.05 -2.59
N GLU A 415 -2.52 19.78 -3.01
CA GLU A 415 -3.45 20.82 -3.50
C GLU A 415 -3.89 21.80 -2.39
N THR A 416 -4.14 21.33 -1.16
CA THR A 416 -4.72 22.21 -0.13
C THR A 416 -3.78 23.33 0.33
N GLY A 417 -4.24 24.57 0.12
CA GLY A 417 -3.61 25.78 0.66
C GLY A 417 -3.70 25.86 2.20
N VAL A 418 -4.69 25.19 2.82
CA VAL A 418 -4.94 25.30 4.26
C VAL A 418 -3.94 24.45 5.05
N LYS A 419 -3.09 25.11 5.86
CA LYS A 419 -2.01 24.45 6.59
C LYS A 419 -2.51 23.36 7.56
N GLU A 420 -3.63 23.57 8.24
CA GLU A 420 -4.13 22.64 9.25
C GLU A 420 -4.68 21.36 8.62
N ASP A 421 -5.46 21.49 7.55
CA ASP A 421 -5.99 20.34 6.81
C ASP A 421 -4.88 19.58 6.08
N ARG A 422 -3.86 20.26 5.58
CA ARG A 422 -2.62 19.60 5.12
C ARG A 422 -1.98 18.75 6.21
N GLU A 423 -1.80 19.26 7.43
CA GLU A 423 -1.18 18.45 8.50
C GLU A 423 -2.09 17.27 8.94
N LYS A 424 -3.42 17.36 8.84
CA LYS A 424 -4.35 16.22 9.01
C LYS A 424 -4.20 15.17 7.92
N LEU A 425 -4.31 15.57 6.64
CA LEU A 425 -4.23 14.66 5.48
C LEU A 425 -2.87 13.95 5.39
N LEU A 426 -1.78 14.62 5.76
CA LEU A 426 -0.45 14.01 5.88
C LEU A 426 -0.39 12.92 6.97
N ASP A 427 -1.07 13.10 8.11
CA ASP A 427 -1.12 12.10 9.17
C ASP A 427 -2.09 10.95 8.88
N GLU A 428 -3.23 11.21 8.22
CA GLU A 428 -4.18 10.20 7.70
C GLU A 428 -3.51 9.26 6.71
N ALA A 429 -2.92 9.81 5.64
CA ALA A 429 -2.16 9.05 4.64
C ALA A 429 -1.06 8.19 5.26
N LYS A 430 -0.44 8.66 6.35
CA LYS A 430 0.61 7.94 7.06
C LYS A 430 0.07 6.85 8.00
N SER A 431 -1.20 6.90 8.41
CA SER A 431 -1.89 5.75 9.02
C SER A 431 -2.14 4.69 7.95
N LEU A 432 -2.72 5.10 6.82
CA LEU A 432 -3.09 4.25 5.69
C LEU A 432 -1.88 3.51 5.09
N ALA A 433 -0.76 4.21 4.87
CA ALA A 433 0.50 3.59 4.44
C ALA A 433 1.13 2.66 5.51
N LYS A 434 0.77 2.78 6.79
CA LYS A 434 1.13 1.82 7.84
C LYS A 434 0.19 0.62 7.83
N GLU A 435 -1.12 0.83 7.68
CA GLU A 435 -2.13 -0.23 7.54
C GLU A 435 -1.78 -1.15 6.36
N ALA A 436 -1.41 -0.58 5.21
CA ALA A 436 -0.90 -1.33 4.05
C ALA A 436 0.34 -2.17 4.37
N HIS A 437 1.28 -1.65 5.16
CA HIS A 437 2.48 -2.39 5.56
C HIS A 437 2.19 -3.52 6.56
N GLU A 438 1.22 -3.37 7.46
CA GLU A 438 0.81 -4.46 8.35
C GLU A 438 0.04 -5.54 7.57
N ALA A 439 -0.83 -5.18 6.62
CA ALA A 439 -1.50 -6.14 5.74
C ALA A 439 -0.50 -6.96 4.89
N LEU A 440 0.58 -6.34 4.38
CA LEU A 440 1.68 -7.07 3.72
C LEU A 440 2.48 -7.99 4.65
N LYS A 441 2.53 -7.67 5.95
CA LYS A 441 3.17 -8.53 6.95
C LYS A 441 2.29 -9.74 7.26
N ASP A 442 0.98 -9.55 7.41
CA ASP A 442 0.00 -10.65 7.50
C ASP A 442 0.11 -11.57 6.27
N ALA A 443 0.14 -11.00 5.06
CA ALA A 443 0.35 -11.74 3.81
C ALA A 443 1.64 -12.56 3.83
N HIS A 444 2.77 -11.98 4.29
CA HIS A 444 4.03 -12.69 4.42
C HIS A 444 3.97 -13.85 5.44
N ASP A 445 3.29 -13.66 6.57
CA ASP A 445 3.13 -14.69 7.59
C ASP A 445 2.25 -15.86 7.09
N ILE A 446 1.20 -15.57 6.30
CA ILE A 446 0.37 -16.58 5.60
C ILE A 446 1.20 -17.31 4.52
N LEU A 447 1.92 -16.57 3.67
CA LEU A 447 2.80 -17.11 2.62
C LEU A 447 3.83 -18.09 3.17
N ARG A 448 4.48 -17.74 4.28
CA ARG A 448 5.44 -18.62 4.96
C ARG A 448 4.80 -19.96 5.34
N ASP A 449 3.54 -19.94 5.74
CA ASP A 449 2.87 -21.12 6.27
C ASP A 449 2.27 -21.99 5.15
N ILE A 450 1.79 -21.38 4.05
CA ILE A 450 1.57 -22.03 2.74
C ILE A 450 2.83 -22.79 2.29
N VAL A 451 3.99 -22.11 2.31
CA VAL A 451 5.28 -22.70 1.88
C VAL A 451 5.73 -23.85 2.80
N LYS A 452 5.42 -23.82 4.10
CA LYS A 452 5.66 -24.95 5.02
C LYS A 452 4.80 -26.16 4.63
N GLU A 453 3.51 -25.94 4.38
CA GLU A 453 2.54 -27.01 4.12
C GLU A 453 2.78 -27.68 2.77
N ILE A 454 3.05 -26.91 1.71
CA ILE A 454 3.50 -27.44 0.42
C ILE A 454 4.75 -28.30 0.59
N LYS A 455 5.79 -27.81 1.29
CA LYS A 455 7.03 -28.57 1.53
C LYS A 455 6.89 -29.79 2.44
N ALA A 456 5.82 -29.85 3.24
CA ALA A 456 5.48 -31.01 4.06
C ALA A 456 4.73 -32.09 3.24
N ALA A 457 3.99 -31.69 2.20
CA ALA A 457 3.29 -32.58 1.28
C ALA A 457 4.19 -33.10 0.14
N ASP A 458 5.00 -32.22 -0.47
CA ASP A 458 5.99 -32.54 -1.50
C ASP A 458 7.29 -31.74 -1.26
N ASN A 459 8.36 -32.45 -0.90
CA ASN A 459 9.68 -31.87 -0.68
C ASN A 459 10.53 -31.72 -1.96
N THR A 460 9.97 -32.06 -3.13
CA THR A 460 10.62 -31.94 -4.44
C THR A 460 10.21 -30.68 -5.22
N VAL A 461 9.27 -29.88 -4.69
CA VAL A 461 8.80 -28.63 -5.31
C VAL A 461 9.94 -27.60 -5.40
N ASP A 462 10.20 -27.12 -6.63
CA ASP A 462 11.14 -26.04 -6.88
C ASP A 462 10.43 -24.68 -6.84
N PHE A 463 10.74 -23.89 -5.80
CA PHE A 463 10.26 -22.52 -5.64
C PHE A 463 11.17 -21.48 -6.32
N GLU A 464 12.36 -21.89 -6.81
CA GLU A 464 13.35 -21.01 -7.41
C GLU A 464 13.17 -20.90 -8.93
N GLU A 465 12.55 -21.89 -9.57
CA GLU A 465 12.19 -21.87 -11.00
C GLU A 465 11.34 -20.64 -11.35
N GLU A 466 11.77 -19.92 -12.40
CA GLU A 466 11.20 -18.66 -12.88
C GLU A 466 10.18 -18.94 -14.00
N ASP A 467 9.05 -18.22 -13.97
CA ASP A 467 8.04 -18.31 -15.03
C ASP A 467 8.48 -17.47 -16.23
N GLU A 468 8.46 -18.03 -17.44
CA GLU A 468 8.88 -17.33 -18.66
C GLU A 468 7.95 -16.14 -19.01
N GLU A 469 6.78 -16.03 -18.37
CA GLU A 469 5.80 -14.97 -18.62
C GLU A 469 5.43 -14.17 -17.36
N LEU A 470 6.41 -13.42 -16.84
CA LEU A 470 6.16 -12.38 -15.83
C LEU A 470 5.35 -11.23 -16.44
N VAL A 471 4.16 -10.96 -15.88
CA VAL A 471 3.30 -9.84 -16.29
C VAL A 471 2.77 -9.05 -15.10
N GLU A 472 2.85 -7.73 -15.21
CA GLU A 472 2.18 -6.75 -14.34
C GLU A 472 0.76 -6.61 -14.88
N VAL A 473 -0.23 -6.56 -13.97
CA VAL A 473 -1.63 -6.33 -14.36
C VAL A 473 -2.04 -5.00 -13.76
N GLU A 474 -1.83 -3.97 -14.56
CA GLU A 474 -2.29 -2.63 -14.27
C GLU A 474 -3.77 -2.57 -14.62
N GLU A 475 -4.53 -1.93 -13.75
CA GLU A 475 -5.89 -1.51 -14.04
C GLU A 475 -5.76 -0.01 -14.24
N GLU A 476 -6.06 0.48 -15.44
CA GLU A 476 -6.01 1.92 -15.73
C GLU A 476 -7.13 2.61 -14.95
N GLU A 477 -6.78 2.95 -13.72
CA GLU A 477 -7.36 4.08 -13.03
C GLU A 477 -7.01 5.32 -13.84
N THR A 478 -7.92 5.66 -14.75
CA THR A 478 -8.17 7.06 -15.09
C THR A 478 -8.15 7.84 -13.78
N GLU A 479 -7.14 8.69 -13.61
CA GLU A 479 -7.39 9.98 -12.94
C GLU A 479 -8.74 10.46 -13.51
N GLU A 480 -9.68 10.85 -12.65
CA GLU A 480 -10.83 11.60 -13.14
C GLU A 480 -10.25 12.87 -13.75
N LYS A 481 -10.03 12.87 -15.08
CA LYS A 481 -9.89 14.10 -15.88
C LYS A 481 -10.96 15.00 -15.31
N GLU A 482 -10.60 16.15 -14.75
CA GLU A 482 -11.57 17.08 -14.20
C GLU A 482 -12.52 17.49 -15.33
N GLN A 483 -13.67 16.80 -15.42
CA GLN A 483 -14.61 16.93 -16.54
C GLN A 483 -15.15 18.36 -16.62
N VAL A 484 -15.03 19.10 -15.51
CA VAL A 484 -14.94 20.55 -15.46
C VAL A 484 -13.73 20.95 -14.62
N LYS A 485 -12.73 21.58 -15.25
CA LYS A 485 -11.58 22.21 -14.60
C LYS A 485 -11.83 23.70 -14.47
N VAL A 486 -11.64 24.26 -13.27
CA VAL A 486 -11.96 25.67 -12.95
C VAL A 486 -10.75 26.37 -12.34
N GLU A 487 -10.25 27.40 -13.03
CA GLU A 487 -9.17 28.27 -12.56
C GLU A 487 -9.73 29.68 -12.29
N ILE A 488 -9.49 30.21 -11.09
CA ILE A 488 -9.90 31.56 -10.69
C ILE A 488 -8.68 32.30 -10.12
N GLU A 489 -8.29 33.39 -10.77
CA GLU A 489 -7.29 34.33 -10.26
C GLU A 489 -7.99 35.64 -9.84
N GLY A 490 -7.74 36.10 -8.61
CA GLY A 490 -8.38 37.30 -8.04
C GLY A 490 -9.33 36.97 -6.88
N SER A 491 -10.28 37.87 -6.60
CA SER A 491 -11.28 37.70 -5.53
C SER A 491 -12.68 37.87 -6.10
N LEU A 492 -13.51 36.82 -6.02
CA LEU A 492 -14.93 36.91 -6.36
C LEU A 492 -15.76 37.34 -5.14
N THR A 493 -16.88 38.01 -5.40
CA THR A 493 -17.98 38.19 -4.46
C THR A 493 -18.80 36.91 -4.34
N GLU A 494 -19.57 36.76 -3.25
CA GLU A 494 -20.49 35.62 -3.04
C GLU A 494 -21.48 35.43 -4.21
N GLN A 495 -21.87 36.52 -4.88
CA GLN A 495 -22.78 36.47 -6.03
C GLN A 495 -22.09 35.98 -7.31
N GLN A 496 -20.88 36.46 -7.59
CA GLN A 496 -20.08 35.98 -8.73
C GLN A 496 -19.69 34.50 -8.55
N GLN A 497 -19.27 34.08 -7.34
CA GLN A 497 -18.97 32.68 -7.06
C GLN A 497 -20.20 31.77 -7.28
N SER A 498 -21.36 32.15 -6.73
CA SER A 498 -22.62 31.40 -6.92
C SER A 498 -23.04 31.25 -8.39
N LEU A 499 -22.69 32.23 -9.25
CA LEU A 499 -22.91 32.15 -10.70
C LEU A 499 -21.91 31.21 -11.40
N VAL A 500 -20.63 31.20 -11.00
CA VAL A 500 -19.64 30.21 -11.47
C VAL A 500 -20.10 28.81 -11.08
N ASP A 501 -20.48 28.61 -9.82
CA ASP A 501 -20.95 27.32 -9.30
C ASP A 501 -22.19 26.84 -10.07
N SER A 502 -23.14 27.74 -10.38
CA SER A 502 -24.35 27.42 -11.15
C SER A 502 -24.04 27.02 -12.60
N LEU A 503 -23.12 27.74 -13.26
CA LEU A 503 -22.67 27.43 -14.62
C LEU A 503 -21.95 26.07 -14.67
N VAL A 504 -21.04 25.80 -13.73
CA VAL A 504 -20.31 24.54 -13.61
C VAL A 504 -21.28 23.36 -13.44
N ASN A 505 -22.25 23.46 -12.53
CA ASN A 505 -23.26 22.42 -12.35
C ASN A 505 -24.10 22.21 -13.63
N SER A 506 -24.49 23.28 -14.33
CA SER A 506 -25.25 23.17 -15.59
C SER A 506 -24.44 22.49 -16.72
N LEU A 507 -23.14 22.77 -16.82
CA LEU A 507 -22.25 22.08 -17.77
C LEU A 507 -22.09 20.59 -17.42
N GLN A 508 -22.03 20.23 -16.13
CA GLN A 508 -21.95 18.84 -15.66
C GLN A 508 -23.24 18.05 -15.91
N GLU A 509 -24.41 18.59 -15.55
CA GLU A 509 -25.70 17.90 -15.74
C GLU A 509 -26.02 17.63 -17.22
N THR A 510 -25.54 18.50 -18.11
CA THR A 510 -25.76 18.40 -19.56
C THR A 510 -24.62 17.71 -20.33
N LYS A 511 -23.46 17.49 -19.69
CA LYS A 511 -22.19 17.05 -20.33
C LYS A 511 -21.75 17.94 -21.50
N THR A 512 -21.95 19.25 -21.38
CA THR A 512 -21.60 20.21 -22.43
C THR A 512 -20.08 20.43 -22.49
N ASN A 513 -19.51 20.32 -23.70
CA ASN A 513 -18.09 20.57 -23.97
C ASN A 513 -17.84 22.05 -24.31
N ALA A 514 -17.05 22.76 -23.51
CA ALA A 514 -16.76 24.18 -23.67
C ALA A 514 -15.44 24.63 -23.00
N GLU A 515 -14.81 25.65 -23.59
CA GLU A 515 -13.78 26.48 -22.94
C GLU A 515 -14.36 27.89 -22.77
N ILE A 516 -14.53 28.34 -21.52
CA ILE A 516 -15.06 29.66 -21.16
C ILE A 516 -13.97 30.41 -20.41
N GLU A 517 -13.59 31.58 -20.91
CA GLU A 517 -12.58 32.45 -20.31
C GLU A 517 -13.12 33.88 -20.20
N LEU A 518 -13.11 34.43 -18.98
CA LEU A 518 -13.53 35.79 -18.66
C LEU A 518 -12.38 36.48 -17.91
N GLU A 519 -11.83 37.55 -18.49
CA GLU A 519 -10.74 38.31 -17.88
C GLU A 519 -11.12 39.79 -17.74
N ALA A 520 -11.19 40.27 -16.50
CA ALA A 520 -11.51 41.65 -16.15
C ALA A 520 -10.22 42.43 -15.84
N GLU A 521 -9.81 43.32 -16.74
CA GLU A 521 -8.71 44.26 -16.51
C GLU A 521 -9.23 45.66 -16.15
N ILE A 522 -8.48 46.38 -15.32
CA ILE A 522 -8.83 47.76 -14.91
C ILE A 522 -8.10 48.75 -15.81
N GLU A 523 -8.79 49.32 -16.81
CA GLU A 523 -8.27 50.39 -17.68
C GLU A 523 -8.87 51.75 -17.25
N ASP A 524 -8.04 52.75 -17.02
CA ASP A 524 -8.39 54.12 -16.58
C ASP A 524 -9.32 54.26 -15.33
N GLY A 525 -9.58 53.17 -14.62
CA GLY A 525 -10.43 53.12 -13.42
C GLY A 525 -11.82 52.52 -13.63
N GLU A 526 -12.10 51.98 -14.82
CA GLU A 526 -13.29 51.18 -15.13
C GLU A 526 -12.85 49.74 -15.44
N ALA A 527 -13.68 48.76 -15.07
CA ALA A 527 -13.40 47.34 -15.36
C ALA A 527 -13.88 46.97 -16.76
N LYS A 528 -12.96 46.46 -17.57
CA LYS A 528 -13.21 45.99 -18.92
C LYS A 528 -13.04 44.48 -18.93
N VAL A 529 -14.10 43.78 -19.36
CA VAL A 529 -14.13 42.32 -19.41
C VAL A 529 -13.93 41.87 -20.85
N ASP A 530 -12.86 41.12 -21.09
CA ASP A 530 -12.66 40.37 -22.33
C ASP A 530 -13.20 38.94 -22.14
N LYS A 531 -14.03 38.47 -23.08
CA LYS A 531 -14.79 37.21 -23.01
C LYS A 531 -14.48 36.33 -24.21
N LYS A 532 -14.14 35.06 -23.94
CA LYS A 532 -13.94 34.00 -24.91
C LYS A 532 -14.81 32.81 -24.53
N VAL A 533 -15.51 32.25 -25.52
CA VAL A 533 -16.26 31.00 -25.40
C VAL A 533 -15.99 30.18 -26.65
N GLU A 534 -15.50 28.95 -26.47
CA GLU A 534 -15.44 27.91 -27.50
C GLU A 534 -16.33 26.74 -27.03
N GLY A 535 -17.04 26.08 -27.95
CA GLY A 535 -18.09 25.10 -27.64
C GLY A 535 -19.51 25.65 -27.82
N THR A 536 -20.52 24.78 -27.73
CA THR A 536 -21.94 25.12 -27.94
C THR A 536 -22.64 25.15 -26.58
N LEU A 537 -23.01 26.35 -26.11
CA LEU A 537 -23.72 26.53 -24.84
C LEU A 537 -25.24 26.52 -25.02
N SER A 538 -25.95 26.04 -24.00
CA SER A 538 -27.40 26.21 -23.88
C SER A 538 -27.76 27.65 -23.53
N ALA A 539 -28.97 28.09 -23.85
CA ALA A 539 -29.45 29.45 -23.53
C ALA A 539 -29.46 29.77 -22.01
N GLU A 540 -29.43 28.76 -21.14
CA GLU A 540 -29.27 28.94 -19.70
C GLU A 540 -27.80 29.12 -19.29
N GLN A 541 -26.88 28.36 -19.91
CA GLN A 541 -25.44 28.53 -19.73
C GLN A 541 -24.95 29.88 -20.28
N GLU A 542 -25.39 30.30 -21.47
CA GLU A 542 -25.12 31.63 -22.02
C GLU A 542 -25.60 32.75 -21.07
N SER A 543 -26.74 32.54 -20.40
CA SER A 543 -27.29 33.48 -19.42
C SER A 543 -26.40 33.60 -18.18
N PHE A 544 -25.85 32.49 -17.67
CA PHE A 544 -24.89 32.54 -16.55
C PHE A 544 -23.57 33.22 -16.96
N VAL A 545 -23.01 32.90 -18.13
CA VAL A 545 -21.77 33.55 -18.62
C VAL A 545 -21.98 35.05 -18.82
N THR A 546 -23.16 35.48 -19.26
CA THR A 546 -23.49 36.90 -19.44
C THR A 546 -23.73 37.62 -18.11
N GLN A 547 -24.35 36.97 -17.13
CA GLN A 547 -24.46 37.52 -15.76
C GLN A 547 -23.09 37.61 -15.05
N LEU A 548 -22.17 36.69 -15.32
CA LEU A 548 -20.77 36.77 -14.87
C LEU A 548 -20.03 37.95 -15.52
N GLU A 549 -20.17 38.12 -16.84
CA GLU A 549 -19.60 39.24 -17.59
C GLU A 549 -20.10 40.61 -17.07
N GLU A 550 -21.42 40.77 -16.91
CA GLU A 550 -22.01 41.97 -16.29
C GLU A 550 -21.52 42.16 -14.84
N GLY A 551 -21.50 41.09 -14.04
CA GLY A 551 -21.03 41.12 -12.65
C GLY A 551 -19.54 41.44 -12.52
N LEU A 552 -18.70 41.08 -13.49
CA LEU A 552 -17.28 41.41 -13.54
C LEU A 552 -17.03 42.86 -14.00
N SER A 553 -17.91 43.45 -14.83
CA SER A 553 -17.81 44.87 -15.24
C SER A 553 -17.94 45.86 -14.06
N ALA A 554 -18.34 45.38 -12.88
CA ALA A 554 -18.45 46.13 -11.63
C ALA A 554 -17.33 45.83 -10.60
N THR A 555 -16.27 45.11 -10.98
CA THR A 555 -15.13 44.84 -10.08
C THR A 555 -14.20 46.06 -9.89
N GLU A 556 -13.57 46.17 -8.72
CA GLU A 556 -12.46 47.12 -8.47
C GLU A 556 -11.07 46.45 -8.59
N ASP A 557 -11.02 45.11 -8.57
CA ASP A 557 -9.79 44.30 -8.64
C ASP A 557 -9.73 43.50 -9.96
N LYS A 558 -8.52 43.27 -10.49
CA LYS A 558 -8.33 42.34 -11.63
C LYS A 558 -8.75 40.92 -11.24
N VAL A 559 -9.58 40.32 -12.10
CA VAL A 559 -10.09 38.95 -11.94
C VAL A 559 -9.98 38.21 -13.27
N LYS A 560 -9.62 36.93 -13.22
CA LYS A 560 -9.66 36.00 -14.36
C LYS A 560 -10.37 34.73 -13.93
N ILE A 561 -11.32 34.26 -14.73
CA ILE A 561 -12.05 33.00 -14.56
C ILE A 561 -11.82 32.18 -15.83
N LYS A 562 -11.41 30.92 -15.68
CA LYS A 562 -11.36 29.94 -16.76
C LYS A 562 -12.10 28.67 -16.36
N ILE A 563 -12.94 28.17 -17.25
CA ILE A 563 -13.68 26.91 -17.12
C ILE A 563 -13.40 26.10 -18.38
N GLU A 564 -12.85 24.91 -18.24
CA GLU A 564 -12.57 23.96 -19.33
C GLU A 564 -13.39 22.69 -19.07
N THR A 565 -14.16 22.20 -20.05
CA THR A 565 -14.96 20.97 -19.90
C THR A 565 -14.73 19.97 -21.03
N GLU A 566 -14.58 18.70 -20.68
CA GLU A 566 -14.30 17.60 -21.62
C GLU A 566 -15.03 16.31 -21.18
N PHE A 567 -16.10 15.99 -21.90
CA PHE A 567 -16.97 14.83 -21.75
C PHE A 567 -17.01 14.02 -23.06
N GLU A 568 -16.84 12.70 -22.97
CA GLU A 568 -17.02 11.80 -24.11
C GLU A 568 -18.49 11.80 -24.59
N GLY A 569 -18.69 12.06 -25.88
CA GLY A 569 -20.01 12.07 -26.52
C GLY A 569 -20.78 13.40 -26.51
N GLY A 570 -20.20 14.50 -26.01
CA GLY A 570 -20.83 15.83 -26.05
C GLY A 570 -20.72 16.52 -27.42
N ASP A 571 -21.81 16.48 -28.20
CA ASP A 571 -22.11 17.24 -29.43
C ASP A 571 -20.92 17.45 -30.41
N GLY A 572 -20.57 16.41 -31.15
CA GLY A 572 -19.50 16.46 -32.18
C GLY A 572 -19.72 15.60 -33.42
N GLU A 573 -20.46 14.49 -33.33
CA GLU A 573 -20.81 13.64 -34.46
C GLU A 573 -22.33 13.43 -34.48
N SER A 574 -23.01 14.07 -35.43
CA SER A 574 -24.29 13.56 -35.91
C SER A 574 -24.00 12.35 -36.78
N GLU A 575 -24.30 11.15 -36.29
CA GLU A 575 -24.42 9.99 -37.17
C GLU A 575 -25.51 10.33 -38.20
N GLU A 576 -25.12 10.45 -39.47
CA GLU A 576 -26.08 10.49 -40.57
C GLU A 576 -26.66 9.08 -40.68
N GLU A 577 -27.75 8.83 -39.95
CA GLU A 577 -28.62 7.67 -40.17
C GLU A 577 -29.17 7.78 -41.59
N ASP A 578 -28.50 7.12 -42.55
CA ASP A 578 -29.02 6.83 -43.89
C ASP A 578 -30.27 5.93 -43.74
N GLU A 579 -31.41 6.55 -43.42
CA GLU A 579 -32.73 5.94 -43.59
C GLU A 579 -32.97 5.70 -45.08
N GLU A 580 -32.54 4.53 -45.60
CA GLU A 580 -33.03 4.03 -46.88
C GLU A 580 -34.55 3.77 -46.73
N GLU A 581 -35.36 4.74 -47.14
CA GLU A 581 -36.81 4.63 -47.26
C GLU A 581 -37.18 3.53 -48.27
N ASP A 582 -37.39 2.31 -47.76
CA ASP A 582 -38.12 1.21 -48.42
C ASP A 582 -39.61 1.62 -48.57
N ASP A 583 -39.89 2.55 -49.49
CA ASP A 583 -41.25 2.98 -49.85
C ASP A 583 -41.77 2.14 -51.06
N ASP A 584 -42.94 1.53 -50.88
CA ASP A 584 -43.49 0.43 -51.68
C ASP A 584 -44.17 0.87 -53.01
N GLU A 585 -44.61 -0.11 -53.83
CA GLU A 585 -45.55 -0.01 -54.97
C GLU A 585 -45.06 0.45 -56.39
N GLU A 586 -44.70 -0.53 -57.26
CA GLU A 586 -45.55 -0.97 -58.42
C GLU A 586 -45.14 -2.35 -59.01
#